data_AF-A0A368GL80-F1
#
_entry.id   AF-A0A368GL80-F1
#
_cell.length_a   1.000
_cell.length_b   1.000
_cell.length_c   1.000
_cell.angle_alpha   90.00
_cell.angle_beta   90.00
_cell.angle_gamma   90.00
#
_symmetry.space_group_name_H-M   'P 1'
#
loop_
_entity.id
_entity.type
_entity.pdbx_description
1 polymer ?
#
loop_
_entity_poly.entity_id
_entity_poly.type
_entity_poly.pdbx_seq_one_letter_code
_entity_poly.pdbx_strand_id
1 'polypeptide(L)' 'MLELLLWYIASLNEAAEILLPCLHSFCMVCVAQEMEFRPQFNCPICKARIERPIEESWEVPDPPNPEEVVAYLSKLGRK' A
#
# COMPACT_ATOMS: atom_id res chain seq x y z
N MET A 1 18.14 3.59 -10.64
CA MET A 1 18.51 3.02 -9.33
C MET A 1 18.22 3.98 -8.18
N LEU A 2 18.55 5.27 -8.32
CA LEU A 2 18.20 6.31 -7.34
C LEU A 2 16.69 6.55 -7.20
N GLU A 3 15.92 6.52 -8.30
CA GLU A 3 14.45 6.68 -8.24
C GLU A 3 13.80 5.60 -7.38
N LEU A 4 14.06 4.31 -7.66
CA LEU A 4 13.50 3.18 -6.89
C LEU A 4 13.77 3.26 -5.38
N LEU A 5 14.92 3.83 -4.99
CA LEU A 5 15.29 4.04 -3.59
C LEU A 5 14.47 5.16 -2.94
N LEU A 6 14.18 6.23 -3.67
CA LEU A 6 13.29 7.31 -3.21
C LEU A 6 11.85 6.81 -3.04
N TRP A 7 11.36 5.96 -3.96
CA TRP A 7 10.04 5.32 -3.83
C TRP A 7 9.95 4.38 -2.61
N TYR A 8 11.01 3.60 -2.35
CA TYR A 8 11.06 2.71 -1.18
C TYR A 8 11.08 3.49 0.15
N ILE A 9 11.84 4.58 0.24
CA ILE A 9 11.89 5.43 1.44
C ILE A 9 10.55 6.14 1.65
N ALA A 10 9.87 6.59 0.59
CA ALA A 10 8.54 7.18 0.68
C ALA A 10 7.46 6.17 1.13
N SER A 11 7.64 4.88 0.83
CA SER A 11 6.78 3.80 1.32
C SER A 11 6.95 3.47 2.81
N LEU A 12 8.06 3.88 3.43
CA LEU A 12 8.35 3.64 4.87
C LEU A 12 7.84 4.76 5.78
N ASN A 13 7.34 5.85 5.20
CA ASN A 13 6.63 6.88 5.95
C ASN A 13 5.20 6.37 6.20
N GLU A 14 4.63 6.59 7.38
CA GLU A 14 3.31 6.14 7.86
C GLU A 14 2.10 6.66 7.05
N ALA A 15 2.27 6.98 5.77
CA ALA A 15 1.21 7.33 4.86
C ALA A 15 0.42 6.06 4.48
N ALA A 16 -0.90 6.18 4.45
CA ALA A 16 -1.81 5.11 4.05
C ALA A 16 -1.29 4.36 2.81
N GLU A 17 -1.07 3.05 2.96
CA GLU A 17 -0.64 2.19 1.87
C GLU A 17 -1.83 1.88 0.95
N ILE A 18 -1.58 1.99 -0.35
CA ILE A 18 -2.53 1.64 -1.41
C ILE A 18 -2.05 0.35 -2.06
N LEU A 19 -2.92 -0.66 -2.06
CA LEU A 19 -2.71 -1.88 -2.84
C LEU A 19 -3.40 -1.75 -4.20
N LEU A 20 -2.59 -1.63 -5.26
CA LEU A 20 -3.10 -1.52 -6.63
C LEU A 20 -3.77 -2.83 -7.10
N PRO A 21 -4.62 -2.80 -8.16
CA PRO A 21 -5.21 -4.01 -8.76
C PRO A 21 -4.20 -5.06 -9.24
N CYS A 22 -2.95 -4.65 -9.49
CA CYS A 22 -1.85 -5.54 -9.86
C CYS A 22 -1.08 -6.13 -8.66
N LEU A 23 -1.62 -5.98 -7.44
CA LEU A 23 -1.07 -6.50 -6.18
C LEU A 23 0.32 -5.95 -5.79
N HIS A 24 0.68 -4.80 -6.31
CA HIS A 24 1.85 -4.05 -5.85
C HIS A 24 1.39 -2.90 -4.96
N SER A 25 2.02 -2.74 -3.80
CA SER A 25 1.72 -1.68 -2.84
C SER A 25 2.61 -0.46 -3.02
N PHE A 26 2.03 0.72 -2.80
CA PHE A 26 2.71 2.01 -2.80
C PHE A 26 2.06 2.94 -1.78
N CYS A 27 2.79 3.96 -1.32
CA CYS A 27 2.18 5.00 -0.48
C CYS A 27 1.14 5.81 -1.27
N MET A 28 0.03 6.21 -0.64
CA MET A 28 -1.03 6.99 -1.31
C MET A 28 -0.49 8.28 -1.96
N VAL A 29 0.42 8.98 -1.28
CA VAL A 29 1.06 10.22 -1.79
C VAL A 29 1.85 9.93 -3.07
N CYS A 30 2.53 8.79 -3.12
CA CYS A 30 3.36 8.36 -4.23
C CYS A 30 2.49 8.12 -5.48
N VAL A 31 1.34 7.46 -5.32
CA VAL A 31 0.38 7.23 -6.40
C VAL A 31 -0.26 8.54 -6.86
N ALA A 32 -0.68 9.39 -5.92
CA ALA A 32 -1.30 10.68 -6.24
C ALA A 32 -0.35 11.60 -7.03
N GLN A 33 0.92 11.67 -6.65
CA GLN A 33 1.93 12.45 -7.38
C GLN A 33 2.15 11.90 -8.79
N GLU A 34 2.28 10.58 -8.97
CA GLU A 34 2.46 10.00 -10.30
C GLU A 34 1.27 10.30 -11.22
N MET A 35 0.04 10.29 -10.68
CA MET A 35 -1.17 10.64 -11.43
C MET A 35 -1.21 12.12 -11.86
N GLU A 36 -0.62 13.03 -11.09
CA GLU A 36 -0.55 14.46 -11.42
C GLU A 36 0.33 14.71 -12.65
N PHE A 37 1.48 14.02 -12.73
CA PHE A 37 2.43 14.19 -13.84
C PHE A 37 2.11 13.30 -15.04
N ARG A 38 1.39 12.19 -14.84
CA ARG A 38 1.11 11.20 -15.88
C ARG A 38 -0.38 10.88 -15.98
N PRO A 39 -1.07 11.35 -17.04
CA PRO A 39 -2.49 11.04 -17.24
C PRO A 39 -2.77 9.55 -17.51
N GLN A 40 -1.73 8.75 -17.77
CA GLN A 40 -1.83 7.30 -17.88
C GLN A 40 -0.93 6.66 -16.83
N PHE A 41 -1.53 6.24 -15.72
CA PHE A 41 -0.80 5.56 -14.68
C PHE A 41 -0.47 4.13 -15.12
N ASN A 42 0.82 3.78 -15.03
CA ASN A 42 1.32 2.42 -15.22
C ASN A 42 2.06 2.01 -13.96
N CYS A 43 1.80 0.80 -13.45
CA CYS A 43 2.51 0.28 -12.29
C CYS A 43 4.03 0.36 -12.52
N PRO A 44 4.80 1.01 -11.62
CA PRO A 44 6.25 1.12 -11.78
C PRO A 44 6.97 -0.23 -11.87
N ILE A 45 6.40 -1.27 -11.25
CA ILE A 45 6.99 -2.62 -11.17
C ILE A 45 6.61 -3.46 -12.38
N CYS A 46 5.32 -3.75 -12.58
CA CYS A 46 4.85 -4.68 -13.61
C CYS A 46 4.39 -4.03 -14.92
N LYS A 47 4.35 -2.69 -14.98
CA LYS A 47 3.88 -1.90 -16.12
C LYS A 47 2.42 -2.11 -16.50
N ALA A 48 1.63 -2.76 -15.66
CA ALA A 48 0.18 -2.84 -15.82
C ALA A 48 -0.42 -1.43 -15.87
N ARG A 49 -1.22 -1.15 -16.89
CA ARG A 49 -1.99 0.10 -17.00
C ARG A 49 -3.17 0.04 -16.05
N ILE A 50 -3.34 1.06 -15.22
CA ILE A 50 -4.42 1.15 -14.24
C ILE A 50 -5.09 2.50 -14.42
N GLU A 51 -6.39 2.51 -14.66
CA GLU A 51 -7.13 3.73 -15.00
C GLU A 51 -7.42 4.58 -13.76
N ARG A 52 -7.73 3.93 -12.64
CA ARG A 52 -8.12 4.60 -11.39
C ARG A 52 -7.40 4.00 -10.19
N PRO A 53 -6.07 4.20 -10.08
CA PRO A 53 -5.23 3.46 -9.13
C PRO A 53 -5.53 3.76 -7.66
N ILE A 54 -6.22 4.85 -7.33
CA ILE A 54 -6.68 5.13 -5.97
C ILE A 54 -8.08 4.53 -5.74
N GLU A 55 -9.04 4.79 -6.63
CA GLU A 55 -10.44 4.34 -6.45
C GLU A 55 -10.61 2.82 -6.61
N GLU A 56 -9.75 2.17 -7.38
CA GLU A 56 -9.72 0.71 -7.56
C GLU A 56 -8.77 0.01 -6.58
N SER A 57 -8.14 0.77 -5.69
CA SER A 57 -7.26 0.19 -4.68
C SER A 57 -8.02 -0.28 -3.45
N TRP A 58 -7.40 -1.25 -2.78
CA TRP A 58 -7.86 -1.75 -1.50
C TRP A 58 -7.15 -0.97 -0.40
N GLU A 59 -7.92 -0.41 0.53
CA GLU A 59 -7.37 0.09 1.78
C GLU A 59 -6.83 -1.10 2.58
N VAL A 60 -5.55 -1.06 2.90
CA VAL A 60 -4.96 -2.03 3.83
C VAL A 60 -5.39 -1.59 5.23
N PRO A 61 -6.21 -2.37 5.95
CA PRO A 61 -6.59 -2.00 7.30
C PRO A 61 -5.35 -1.96 8.19
N ASP A 62 -5.36 -1.04 9.15
CA ASP A 62 -4.29 -0.94 10.14
C ASP A 62 -4.03 -2.30 10.79
N PRO A 63 -2.76 -2.64 11.07
CA PRO A 63 -2.45 -3.83 11.81
C PRO A 63 -3.20 -3.80 13.16
N PRO A 64 -3.83 -4.91 13.57
CA PRO A 64 -4.59 -4.96 14.82
C PRO A 64 -3.67 -4.67 16.01
N ASN A 65 -4.23 -4.07 17.08
CA ASN A 65 -3.48 -3.81 18.30
C ASN A 65 -2.86 -5.13 18.82
N PRO A 66 -1.53 -5.19 19.02
CA PRO A 66 -0.84 -6.38 19.54
C PRO A 66 -1.47 -6.95 20.83
N GLU A 67 -1.97 -6.09 21.71
CA GLU A 67 -2.60 -6.47 22.98
C GLU A 67 -3.90 -7.23 22.77
N GLU A 68 -4.71 -6.80 21.80
CA GLU A 68 -5.96 -7.46 21.42
C GLU A 68 -5.68 -8.82 20.78
N VAL A 69 -4.66 -8.90 19.93
CA VAL A 69 -4.20 -10.16 19.31
C VAL A 69 -3.77 -11.15 20.39
N VAL A 70 -2.94 -10.72 21.35
CA VAL A 70 -2.48 -11.57 22.47
C VAL A 70 -3.67 -12.04 23.32
N ALA A 71 -4.62 -11.16 23.63
CA ALA A 71 -5.81 -11.51 24.39
C ALA A 71 -6.68 -12.54 23.66
N TYR A 72 -6.83 -12.41 22.34
CA TYR A 72 -7.58 -13.34 21.51
C TYR A 72 -6.89 -14.72 21.46
N LEU A 73 -5.60 -14.76 21.15
CA LEU A 73 -4.82 -16.01 21.09
C LEU A 73 -4.82 -16.74 22.43
N SER A 74 -4.71 -16.01 23.54
CA SER A 74 -4.76 -16.57 24.90
C SER A 74 -6.13 -17.20 25.21
N LYS A 75 -7.22 -16.69 24.65
CA LYS A 75 -8.56 -17.31 24.77
C LYS A 75 -8.67 -18.60 23.96
N LEU A 76 -8.07 -18.64 22.77
CA LEU A 76 -8.10 -19.82 21.90
C LEU A 76 -7.26 -20.98 22.45
N GLY A 77 -6.08 -20.69 23.01
CA GLY A 77 -5.18 -21.71 23.58
C GLY A 77 -5.63 -22.32 24.91
N ARG A 78 -6.77 -21.89 25.46
CA ARG A 78 -7.37 -22.45 26.68
C ARG A 78 -8.39 -23.57 26.42
N LYS A 79 -8.47 -24.07 25.18
CA LYS A 79 -9.27 -25.26 24.82
C LYS A 79 -8.42 -26.52 24.85
#